data_AF-A0A6A3BKQ0-F1
#
_entry.id   AF-A0A6A3BKQ0-F1
#
_cell.length_a   1.000
_cell.length_b   1.000
_cell.length_c   1.000
_cell.angle_alpha   90.00
_cell.angle_beta   90.00
_cell.angle_gamma   90.00
#
_symmetry.space_group_name_H-M   'P 1'
#
loop_
_entity.id
_entity.type
_entity.pdbx_description
1 polymer ?
#
loop_
_entity_poly.entity_id
_entity_poly.type
_entity_poly.pdbx_seq_one_letter_code
_entity_poly.pdbx_strand_id
1 'polypeptide(L)'
;MEAPETSLSLLPEKRLPREAGLRRCLDVGIAALKARKHPLDVVELVVRELENHPHFNAGKGSVLTAGTVEMEACIMDGKTMKCGAVSGVSTVVNAISLARLVMEKTPHIYLAFDGAEAFAREQGLETVEMSHFITPENIERLKQAQEADRVQIDYTQPIQKKAPKDGAVC
;
A
#
# COMPACT_ATOMS: atom_id res chain seq x y z
N MET A 1 -19.03 12.76 30.22
CA MET A 1 -19.38 11.81 29.13
C MET A 1 -18.07 11.24 28.65
N GLU A 2 -17.60 10.18 29.30
CA GLU A 2 -16.34 9.54 28.92
C GLU A 2 -16.54 8.85 27.57
N ALA A 3 -15.60 9.08 26.65
CA ALA A 3 -15.58 8.38 25.38
C ALA A 3 -15.41 6.88 25.66
N PRO A 4 -16.18 6.00 24.99
CA PRO A 4 -16.01 4.57 25.17
C PRO A 4 -14.57 4.19 24.81
N GLU A 5 -13.88 3.50 25.73
CA GLU A 5 -12.55 2.92 25.50
C GLU A 5 -12.64 1.90 24.36
N THR A 6 -12.48 2.37 23.12
CA THR A 6 -12.21 1.49 21.99
C THR A 6 -10.80 0.93 22.17
N SER A 7 -10.69 -0.29 22.71
CA SER A 7 -9.47 -1.08 22.62
C SER A 7 -9.27 -1.61 21.18
N LEU A 8 -9.21 -0.68 20.23
CA LEU A 8 -8.73 -0.88 18.86
C LEU A 8 -7.20 -0.66 18.81
N SER A 9 -6.49 -0.98 19.90
CA SER A 9 -5.04 -0.83 19.94
C SER A 9 -4.40 -2.01 19.21
N LEU A 10 -3.82 -1.73 18.03
CA LEU A 10 -2.82 -2.63 17.44
C LEU A 10 -1.75 -2.93 18.50
N LEU A 11 -1.31 -4.19 18.55
CA LEU A 11 -0.17 -4.58 19.39
C LEU A 11 1.03 -3.66 19.11
N PRO A 12 1.85 -3.32 20.13
CA PRO A 12 2.97 -2.39 19.97
C PRO A 12 3.90 -2.72 18.78
N GLU A 13 4.18 -4.00 18.56
CA GLU A 13 5.00 -4.49 17.44
C GLU A 13 4.43 -4.13 16.06
N LYS A 14 3.10 -4.07 15.95
CA LYS A 14 2.40 -3.66 14.73
C LYS A 14 2.18 -2.15 14.68
N ARG A 15 1.98 -1.51 15.83
CA ARG A 15 1.65 -0.09 15.95
C ARG A 15 2.87 0.80 15.73
N LEU A 16 3.97 0.55 16.44
CA LEU A 16 5.13 1.43 16.47
C LEU A 16 5.79 1.62 15.10
N PRO A 17 5.97 0.58 14.25
CA PRO A 17 6.52 0.78 12.91
C PRO A 17 5.62 1.64 12.02
N ARG A 18 4.29 1.50 12.14
CA ARG A 18 3.33 2.32 11.37
C ARG A 18 3.38 3.77 11.82
N GLU A 19 3.40 4.04 13.11
CA GLU A 19 3.54 5.41 13.63
C GLU A 19 4.87 6.06 13.20
N ALA A 20 5.97 5.30 13.25
CA ALA A 20 7.27 5.78 12.78
C ALA A 20 7.24 6.07 11.26
N GLY A 21 6.64 5.18 10.46
CA GLY A 21 6.45 5.37 9.03
C GLY A 21 5.63 6.63 8.70
N LEU A 22 4.52 6.86 9.43
CA LEU A 22 3.71 8.06 9.27
C LEU A 22 4.48 9.34 9.60
N ARG A 23 5.24 9.34 10.70
CA ARG A 23 6.10 10.49 11.07
C ARG A 23 7.13 10.78 9.99
N ARG A 24 7.80 9.74 9.49
CA ARG A 24 8.79 9.86 8.41
C ARG A 24 8.18 10.45 7.13
N CYS A 25 7.02 9.94 6.70
CA CYS A 25 6.33 10.44 5.50
C CYS A 25 5.89 11.90 5.67
N LEU A 26 5.39 12.25 6.86
CA LEU A 26 5.01 13.62 7.20
C LEU A 26 6.22 14.56 7.16
N ASP A 27 7.35 14.16 7.77
CA ASP A 27 8.57 14.96 7.79
C ASP A 27 9.12 15.20 6.39
N VAL A 28 9.11 14.18 5.53
CA VAL A 28 9.49 14.28 4.11
C VAL A 28 8.59 15.27 3.37
N GLY A 29 7.26 15.18 3.55
CA GLY A 29 6.30 16.10 2.95
C GLY A 29 6.49 17.55 3.42
N ILE A 30 6.65 17.77 4.72
CA ILE A 30 6.90 19.09 5.31
C ILE A 30 8.18 19.69 4.77
N ALA A 31 9.27 18.91 4.72
CA ALA A 31 10.55 19.37 4.19
C ALA A 31 10.43 19.78 2.71
N ALA A 32 9.74 18.98 1.89
CA ALA A 32 9.51 19.26 0.48
C ALA A 32 8.67 20.53 0.26
N LEU A 33 7.61 20.74 1.06
CA LEU A 33 6.80 21.96 1.03
C LEU A 33 7.58 23.20 1.48
N LYS A 34 8.38 23.09 2.55
CA LYS A 34 9.28 24.18 3.01
C LYS A 34 10.30 24.57 1.94
N ALA A 35 10.78 23.60 1.16
CA ALA A 35 11.63 23.82 -0.01
C ALA A 35 10.88 24.35 -1.24
N ARG A 36 9.58 24.69 -1.11
CA ARG A 36 8.71 25.20 -2.18
C ARG A 36 8.62 24.30 -3.41
N LYS A 37 8.69 22.97 -3.23
CA LYS A 37 8.41 22.03 -4.31
C LYS A 37 6.95 22.13 -4.76
N HIS A 38 6.68 21.75 -6.01
CA HIS A 38 5.32 21.73 -6.53
C HIS A 38 4.47 20.71 -5.76
N PRO A 39 3.21 21.01 -5.39
CA PRO A 39 2.38 20.08 -4.59
C PRO A 39 2.27 18.67 -5.20
N LEU A 40 2.22 18.59 -6.54
CA LEU A 40 2.18 17.31 -7.27
C LEU A 40 3.44 16.45 -7.02
N ASP A 41 4.62 17.07 -6.98
CA ASP A 41 5.87 16.37 -6.70
C ASP A 41 5.96 15.97 -5.22
N VAL A 42 5.35 16.76 -4.33
CA VAL A 42 5.28 16.45 -2.89
C VAL A 42 4.44 15.22 -2.66
N VAL A 43 3.24 15.13 -3.25
CA VAL A 43 2.36 13.97 -3.03
C VAL A 43 2.95 12.70 -3.63
N GLU A 44 3.56 12.77 -4.82
CA GLU A 44 4.28 11.63 -5.39
C GLU A 44 5.41 11.17 -4.45
N LEU A 45 6.24 12.09 -3.96
CA LEU A 45 7.33 11.78 -3.04
C LEU A 45 6.84 11.10 -1.75
N VAL A 46 5.79 11.64 -1.13
CA VAL A 46 5.24 11.11 0.11
C VAL A 46 4.62 9.73 -0.09
N VAL A 47 3.90 9.51 -1.21
CA VAL A 47 3.30 8.21 -1.52
C VAL A 47 4.39 7.18 -1.83
N ARG A 48 5.47 7.54 -2.52
CA ARG A 48 6.64 6.64 -2.69
C ARG A 48 7.21 6.18 -1.35
N GLU A 49 7.30 7.08 -0.37
CA GLU A 49 7.78 6.71 0.98
C GLU A 49 6.81 5.76 1.70
N LEU A 50 5.50 5.90 1.47
CA LEU A 50 4.49 4.96 1.97
C LEU A 50 4.60 3.59 1.27
N GLU A 51 4.72 3.57 -0.05
CA GLU A 51 4.89 2.36 -0.87
C GLU A 51 6.17 1.60 -0.53
N ASN A 52 7.23 2.29 -0.13
CA ASN A 52 8.49 1.65 0.26
C ASN A 52 8.43 1.03 1.67
N HIS A 53 7.36 1.27 2.43
CA HIS A 53 7.28 0.90 3.83
C HIS A 53 6.39 -0.35 4.05
N PRO A 54 6.98 -1.49 4.47
CA PRO A 54 6.37 -2.83 4.43
C PRO A 54 5.10 -3.03 5.28
N HIS A 55 4.76 -2.07 6.13
CA HIS A 55 3.59 -2.14 7.01
C HIS A 55 2.35 -1.43 6.45
N PHE A 56 2.46 -0.80 5.27
CA PHE A 56 1.33 -0.21 4.55
C PHE A 56 0.98 -1.05 3.33
N ASN A 57 -0.31 -1.11 3.02
CA ASN A 57 -0.83 -1.87 1.89
C ASN A 57 -0.69 -1.08 0.57
N ALA A 58 0.54 -0.86 0.15
CA ALA A 58 0.89 -0.27 -1.15
C ALA A 58 2.37 -0.58 -1.42
N GLY A 59 2.77 -0.79 -2.69
CA GLY A 59 4.15 -1.12 -3.00
C GLY A 59 4.61 -2.35 -2.20
N LYS A 60 5.73 -2.19 -1.50
CA LYS A 60 6.22 -3.18 -0.54
C LYS A 60 5.27 -3.26 0.65
N GLY A 61 4.67 -4.44 0.86
CA GLY A 61 3.62 -4.61 1.85
C GLY A 61 2.22 -4.68 1.27
N SER A 62 2.07 -4.68 -0.05
CA SER A 62 0.79 -4.95 -0.73
C SER A 62 0.22 -6.33 -0.33
N VAL A 63 -1.08 -6.36 -0.10
CA VAL A 63 -1.83 -7.60 0.16
C VAL A 63 -1.88 -8.49 -1.08
N LEU A 64 -2.25 -9.75 -0.86
CA LEU A 64 -2.20 -10.78 -1.90
C LEU A 64 -3.58 -11.06 -2.47
N THR A 65 -3.64 -11.35 -3.77
CA THR A 65 -4.83 -11.89 -4.45
C THR A 65 -4.81 -13.43 -4.34
N ALA A 66 -4.57 -14.16 -5.43
CA ALA A 66 -4.40 -15.62 -5.44
C ALA A 66 -2.93 -16.02 -5.15
N GLY A 67 -2.31 -15.36 -4.17
CA GLY A 67 -0.88 -15.51 -3.85
C GLY A 67 0.05 -14.59 -4.66
N THR A 68 -0.51 -13.76 -5.55
CA THR A 68 0.19 -12.74 -6.33
C THR A 68 -0.04 -11.34 -5.75
N VAL A 69 0.77 -10.38 -6.19
CA VAL A 69 0.62 -8.95 -5.88
C VAL A 69 0.11 -8.23 -7.13
N GLU A 70 -0.96 -7.48 -6.97
CA GLU A 70 -1.54 -6.63 -8.00
C GLU A 70 -1.76 -5.25 -7.39
N MET A 71 -0.98 -4.27 -7.85
CA MET A 71 -0.97 -2.91 -7.31
C MET A 71 -1.69 -1.94 -8.25
N GLU A 72 -2.28 -0.93 -7.64
CA GLU A 72 -2.96 0.17 -8.33
C GLU A 72 -2.54 1.50 -7.72
N ALA A 73 -2.48 2.55 -8.53
CA ALA A 73 -2.20 3.90 -8.05
C ALA A 73 -2.79 4.95 -8.99
N CYS A 74 -3.11 6.12 -8.46
CA CYS A 74 -3.52 7.27 -9.25
C CYS A 74 -2.97 8.58 -8.70
N ILE A 75 -2.76 9.56 -9.58
CA ILE A 75 -2.33 10.92 -9.23
C ILE A 75 -3.07 11.94 -10.08
N MET A 76 -3.37 13.11 -9.52
CA MET A 76 -4.08 14.20 -10.19
C MET A 76 -3.53 15.56 -9.79
N ASP A 77 -3.35 16.43 -10.77
CA ASP A 77 -3.06 17.85 -10.57
C ASP A 77 -4.36 18.67 -10.61
N GLY A 78 -4.78 19.19 -9.46
CA GLY A 78 -5.99 20.01 -9.35
C GLY A 78 -5.93 21.35 -10.09
N LYS A 79 -4.75 21.84 -10.49
CA LYS A 79 -4.62 23.09 -11.26
C LYS A 79 -4.88 22.87 -12.75
N THR A 80 -4.36 21.77 -13.30
CA THR A 80 -4.43 21.50 -14.75
C THR A 80 -5.49 20.46 -15.10
N MET A 81 -6.08 19.80 -14.10
CA MET A 81 -6.99 18.65 -14.24
C MET A 81 -6.36 17.44 -14.92
N LYS A 82 -5.04 17.44 -15.15
CA LYS A 82 -4.31 16.27 -15.64
C LYS A 82 -4.27 15.19 -14.57
N CYS A 83 -4.44 13.95 -14.98
CA CYS A 83 -4.38 12.79 -14.10
C CYS A 83 -3.74 11.60 -14.81
N GLY A 84 -3.25 10.65 -14.00
CA GLY A 84 -2.69 9.40 -14.46
C GLY A 84 -3.00 8.29 -13.45
N ALA A 85 -3.19 7.07 -13.96
CA ALA A 85 -3.55 5.91 -13.16
C ALA A 85 -2.96 4.63 -13.75
N VAL A 86 -2.75 3.64 -12.87
CA VAL A 86 -2.29 2.30 -13.20
C VAL A 86 -3.00 1.25 -12.34
N SER A 87 -3.17 0.05 -12.89
CA SER A 87 -3.70 -1.11 -12.16
C SER A 87 -3.07 -2.42 -12.62
N GLY A 88 -3.10 -3.43 -11.76
CA GLY A 88 -2.62 -4.77 -12.09
C GLY A 88 -1.12 -4.85 -12.36
N VAL A 89 -0.33 -3.91 -11.81
CA VAL A 89 1.14 -3.99 -11.88
C VAL A 89 1.67 -4.82 -10.70
N SER A 90 2.68 -5.63 -10.96
CA SER A 90 3.22 -6.64 -10.04
C SER A 90 4.74 -6.55 -9.84
N THR A 91 5.46 -5.85 -10.74
CA THR A 91 6.93 -5.73 -10.67
C THR A 91 7.43 -4.33 -10.35
N VAL A 92 6.59 -3.30 -10.54
CA VAL A 92 6.97 -1.89 -10.42
C VAL A 92 7.14 -1.49 -8.96
N VAL A 93 8.32 -0.99 -8.57
CA VAL A 93 8.62 -0.65 -7.16
C VAL A 93 7.68 0.41 -6.60
N ASN A 94 7.37 1.44 -7.39
CA ASN A 94 6.51 2.55 -6.99
C ASN A 94 5.43 2.82 -8.05
N ALA A 95 4.23 2.30 -7.81
CA ALA A 95 3.10 2.42 -8.73
C ALA A 95 2.68 3.89 -8.93
N ILE A 96 2.79 4.74 -7.89
CA ILE A 96 2.46 6.17 -7.99
C ILE A 96 3.33 6.91 -9.02
N SER A 97 4.61 6.54 -9.14
CA SER A 97 5.50 7.15 -10.13
C SER A 97 5.18 6.68 -11.55
N LEU A 98 4.71 5.44 -11.72
CA LEU A 98 4.19 5.00 -13.02
C LEU A 98 2.91 5.76 -13.38
N ALA A 99 1.98 5.95 -12.43
CA ALA A 99 0.79 6.77 -12.64
C ALA A 99 1.15 8.21 -13.04
N ARG A 100 2.17 8.81 -12.43
CA ARG A 100 2.72 10.11 -12.85
C ARG A 100 3.23 10.08 -14.29
N LEU A 101 3.98 9.04 -14.68
CA LEU A 101 4.49 8.91 -16.04
C LEU A 101 3.36 8.73 -17.06
N VAL A 102 2.29 8.00 -16.73
CA VAL A 102 1.10 7.90 -17.58
C VAL A 102 0.55 9.29 -17.87
N MET A 103 0.38 10.12 -16.83
CA MET A 103 -0.12 11.49 -16.94
C MET A 103 0.78 12.41 -17.80
N GLU A 104 2.11 12.26 -17.71
CA GLU A 104 3.05 13.20 -18.34
C GLU A 104 3.58 12.77 -19.70
N LYS A 105 3.65 11.47 -19.95
CA LYS A 105 4.35 10.88 -21.11
C LYS A 105 3.42 10.18 -22.08
N THR A 106 2.13 10.14 -21.80
CA THR A 106 1.13 9.52 -22.69
C THR A 106 -0.03 10.48 -22.95
N PRO A 107 -0.80 10.30 -24.03
CA PRO A 107 -2.08 10.99 -24.22
C PRO A 107 -3.22 10.35 -23.41
N HIS A 108 -2.95 9.29 -22.64
CA HIS A 108 -3.94 8.51 -21.91
C HIS A 108 -3.95 8.88 -20.43
N ILE A 109 -5.05 8.55 -19.74
CA ILE A 109 -5.16 8.72 -18.28
C ILE A 109 -4.83 7.42 -17.55
N TYR A 110 -5.11 6.25 -18.15
CA TYR A 110 -5.11 5.00 -17.40
C TYR A 110 -4.56 3.86 -18.26
N LEU A 111 -3.56 3.16 -17.74
CA LEU A 111 -3.02 1.90 -18.28
C LEU A 111 -3.21 0.78 -17.25
N ALA A 112 -3.34 -0.46 -17.68
CA ALA A 112 -3.50 -1.59 -16.76
C ALA A 112 -2.76 -2.85 -17.23
N PHE A 113 -2.49 -3.74 -16.28
CA PHE A 113 -1.89 -5.06 -16.46
C PHE A 113 -0.61 -5.01 -17.32
N ASP A 114 -0.44 -5.95 -18.24
CA ASP A 114 0.75 -6.07 -19.09
C ASP A 114 1.09 -4.79 -19.87
N GLY A 115 0.08 -4.00 -20.23
CA GLY A 115 0.29 -2.71 -20.91
C GLY A 115 0.95 -1.68 -20.01
N ALA A 116 0.55 -1.61 -18.74
CA ALA A 116 1.20 -0.75 -17.75
C ALA A 116 2.63 -1.23 -17.43
N GLU A 117 2.82 -2.55 -17.31
CA GLU A 117 4.14 -3.17 -17.10
C GLU A 117 5.11 -2.91 -18.27
N ALA A 118 4.64 -3.04 -19.50
CA ALA A 118 5.44 -2.71 -20.69
C ALA A 118 5.84 -1.23 -20.69
N PHE A 119 4.89 -0.35 -20.42
CA PHE A 119 5.16 1.09 -20.33
C PHE A 119 6.16 1.42 -19.21
N ALA A 120 6.07 0.76 -18.05
CA ALA A 120 7.05 0.94 -16.97
C ALA A 120 8.48 0.61 -17.41
N ARG A 121 8.67 -0.50 -18.13
CA ARG A 121 9.97 -0.90 -18.68
C ARG A 121 10.48 0.10 -19.72
N GLU A 122 9.61 0.59 -20.61
CA GLU A 122 9.97 1.60 -21.62
C GLU A 122 10.42 2.92 -20.99
N GLN A 123 9.80 3.33 -19.87
CA GLN A 123 10.20 4.53 -19.14
C GLN A 123 11.44 4.32 -18.24
N GLY A 124 11.97 3.09 -18.15
CA GLY A 124 13.14 2.77 -17.34
C GLY A 124 12.89 2.86 -15.84
N LEU A 125 11.65 2.62 -15.39
CA LEU A 125 11.34 2.52 -13.97
C LEU A 125 12.00 1.29 -13.35
N GLU A 126 12.31 1.38 -12.06
CA GLU A 126 12.79 0.24 -11.30
C GLU A 126 11.69 -0.83 -11.19
N THR A 127 12.03 -2.03 -11.64
CA THR A 127 11.19 -3.22 -11.55
C THR A 127 11.95 -4.31 -10.81
N VAL A 128 11.26 -5.00 -9.90
CA VAL A 128 11.82 -6.08 -9.08
C VAL A 128 10.93 -7.31 -9.16
N GLU A 129 11.49 -8.47 -8.79
CA GLU A 129 10.71 -9.69 -8.65
C GLU A 129 9.57 -9.51 -7.65
N MET A 130 8.40 -10.10 -7.96
CA MET A 130 7.18 -9.97 -7.16
C MET A 130 7.38 -10.32 -5.67
N SER A 131 8.30 -11.25 -5.37
CA SER A 131 8.64 -11.67 -4.01
C SER A 131 9.16 -10.52 -3.13
N HIS A 132 9.67 -9.43 -3.73
CA HIS A 132 10.08 -8.22 -3.01
C HIS A 132 8.92 -7.56 -2.25
N PHE A 133 7.72 -7.60 -2.81
CA PHE A 133 6.55 -6.90 -2.27
C PHE A 133 5.82 -7.70 -1.20
N ILE A 134 6.03 -9.02 -1.18
CA ILE A 134 5.32 -9.97 -0.32
C ILE A 134 5.93 -9.96 1.09
N THR A 135 5.08 -9.85 2.11
CA THR A 135 5.47 -9.94 3.51
C THR A 135 4.91 -11.19 4.17
N PRO A 136 5.59 -11.76 5.19
CA PRO A 136 5.04 -12.87 5.97
C PRO A 136 3.66 -12.56 6.56
N GLU A 137 3.43 -11.29 6.97
CA GLU A 137 2.12 -10.86 7.50
C GLU A 137 1.01 -11.00 6.44
N ASN A 138 1.29 -10.66 5.18
CA ASN A 138 0.28 -10.74 4.11
C ASN A 138 0.02 -12.18 3.62
N ILE A 139 1.02 -13.07 3.71
CA ILE A 139 0.82 -14.51 3.47
C ILE A 139 -0.16 -15.08 4.50
N GLU A 140 0.06 -14.78 5.78
CA GLU A 140 -0.83 -15.26 6.85
C GLU A 140 -2.22 -14.63 6.73
N ARG A 141 -2.33 -13.36 6.35
CA ARG A 141 -3.62 -12.72 6.04
C ARG A 141 -4.35 -13.48 4.93
N LEU A 142 -3.71 -13.77 3.80
CA LEU A 142 -4.35 -14.48 2.69
C LEU A 142 -4.87 -15.84 3.14
N LYS A 143 -4.06 -16.59 3.90
CA LYS A 143 -4.47 -17.89 4.46
C LYS A 143 -5.75 -17.76 5.31
N GLN A 144 -5.80 -16.77 6.21
CA GLN A 144 -6.99 -16.51 7.04
C GLN A 144 -8.22 -16.12 6.20
N ALA A 145 -8.03 -15.34 5.13
CA ALA A 145 -9.11 -14.97 4.21
C ALA A 145 -9.67 -16.19 3.48
N GLN A 146 -8.80 -17.07 3.01
CA GLN A 146 -9.16 -18.32 2.33
C GLN A 146 -9.90 -19.29 3.27
N GLU A 147 -9.42 -19.46 4.50
CA GLU A 147 -10.09 -20.28 5.52
C GLU A 147 -11.48 -19.74 5.89
N ALA A 148 -11.69 -18.43 5.79
CA ALA A 148 -12.95 -17.76 6.10
C ALA A 148 -13.84 -17.50 4.88
N ASP A 149 -13.42 -17.92 3.67
CA ASP A 149 -14.11 -17.71 2.40
C ASP A 149 -14.63 -16.26 2.21
N ARG A 150 -13.76 -15.27 2.43
CA ARG A 150 -14.13 -13.85 2.35
C ARG A 150 -13.02 -12.95 1.85
N VAL A 151 -13.41 -11.86 1.20
CA VAL A 151 -12.52 -10.70 1.00
C VAL A 151 -12.38 -9.95 2.32
N GLN A 152 -11.16 -9.59 2.70
CA GLN A 152 -10.87 -8.88 3.94
C GLN A 152 -9.99 -7.65 3.70
N ILE A 153 -10.17 -6.64 4.55
CA ILE A 153 -9.33 -5.44 4.60
C ILE A 153 -8.05 -5.72 5.40
N ASP A 154 -6.97 -4.99 5.14
CA ASP A 154 -5.62 -5.23 5.67
C ASP A 154 -5.50 -5.05 7.20
N TYR A 155 -6.42 -4.31 7.81
CA TYR A 155 -6.54 -4.11 9.26
C TYR A 155 -7.64 -4.97 9.92
N THR A 156 -8.16 -5.99 9.22
CA THR A 156 -9.06 -6.98 9.82
C THR A 156 -8.34 -7.71 10.95
N GLN A 157 -8.95 -7.75 12.14
CA GLN A 157 -8.38 -8.54 13.24
C GLN A 157 -8.54 -10.04 12.95
N PRO A 158 -7.52 -10.86 13.24
CA PRO A 158 -7.64 -12.30 13.18
C PRO A 158 -8.80 -12.75 14.09
N ILE A 159 -9.57 -13.73 13.63
CA ILE A 159 -10.59 -14.36 14.48
C ILE A 159 -9.85 -15.01 15.65
N GLN A 160 -10.06 -14.49 16.86
CA GLN A 160 -9.54 -15.15 18.06
C GLN A 160 -10.19 -16.53 18.17
N LYS A 161 -9.40 -17.60 17.96
CA LYS A 161 -9.84 -18.94 18.31
C LYS A 161 -10.04 -18.96 19.82
N LYS A 162 -11.29 -19.16 20.29
CA LYS A 162 -11.55 -19.43 21.71
C LYS A 162 -10.64 -20.57 22.14
N ALA A 163 -9.85 -20.35 23.20
CA ALA A 163 -9.14 -21.43 23.86
C ALA A 163 -10.14 -22.57 24.17
N PRO A 164 -9.73 -23.85 24.09
CA PRO A 164 -10.57 -24.93 24.57
C PRO A 164 -10.97 -24.57 26.00
N LYS A 165 -12.27 -24.59 26.30
CA LYS A 165 -12.69 -24.54 27.70
C LYS A 165 -12.11 -25.81 28.33
N ASP A 166 -11.13 -25.67 29.22
CA ASP A 166 -10.65 -26.78 30.02
C ASP A 166 -11.87 -27.52 30.55
N GLY A 167 -11.94 -28.80 30.20
CA GLY A 167 -13.01 -29.67 30.63
C GLY A 167 -13.13 -29.59 32.14
N ALA A 168 -14.34 -29.43 32.63
CA ALA A 168 -14.64 -29.66 34.03
C ALA A 168 -14.12 -31.06 34.40
N VAL A 169 -13.08 -31.10 35.23
CA VAL A 169 -12.68 -32.31 35.94
C VAL A 169 -13.49 -32.28 37.24
N CYS A 170 -14.43 -33.23 37.34
CA CYS A 170 -15.14 -33.56 38.57
C CYS A 170 -14.24 -34.31 39.54
#